data_AF-A0A1F7FJB9-F1
#
_entry.id   AF-A0A1F7FJB9-F1
#
_cell.length_a   1.000
_cell.length_b   1.000
_cell.length_c   1.000
_cell.angle_alpha   90.00
_cell.angle_beta   90.00
_cell.angle_gamma   90.00
#
_symmetry.space_group_name_H-M   'P 1'
#
loop_
_entity.id
_entity.type
_entity.pdbx_description
1 polymer ?
#
loop_
_entity_poly.entity_id
_entity_poly.type
_entity_poly.pdbx_seq_one_letter_code
_entity_poly.pdbx_strand_id
1 'polypeptide(L)' 'MNKRLIEIKKWLLDKGLTQKNIADDAGVSHTAVHQFCRGIIVCSRVKEVFQKYNCPKELIEGRMA' A
#
# COMPACT_ATOMS: atom_id res chain seq x y z
N MET A 1 -8.59 -8.77 -12.68
CA MET A 1 -8.34 -7.43 -12.09
C MET A 1 -7.92 -7.60 -10.63
N ASN A 2 -6.84 -6.96 -10.16
CA ASN A 2 -6.30 -7.20 -8.81
C ASN A 2 -7.16 -6.48 -7.74
N LYS A 3 -7.98 -7.24 -7.00
CA LYS A 3 -8.90 -6.71 -5.98
C LYS A 3 -8.19 -5.92 -4.88
N ARG A 4 -7.05 -6.43 -4.40
CA ARG A 4 -6.21 -5.76 -3.39
C ARG A 4 -5.73 -4.39 -3.86
N LEU A 5 -5.25 -4.29 -5.10
CA LEU A 5 -4.81 -3.02 -5.67
C LEU A 5 -5.95 -1.99 -5.74
N ILE A 6 -7.18 -2.42 -6.05
CA ILE A 6 -8.34 -1.54 -6.10
C ILE A 6 -8.67 -1.02 -4.70
N GLU A 7 -8.76 -1.91 -3.71
CA GLU A 7 -9.12 -1.52 -2.34
C GLU A 7 -8.05 -0.61 -1.72
N ILE A 8 -6.76 -0.88 -1.96
CA ILE A 8 -5.68 0.03 -1.54
C ILE A 8 -5.80 1.39 -2.22
N LYS A 9 -6.11 1.44 -3.53
CA LYS A 9 -6.28 2.72 -4.23
C LYS A 9 -7.47 3.52 -3.71
N LYS A 10 -8.61 2.87 -3.43
CA LYS A 10 -9.76 3.53 -2.80
C LYS A 10 -9.38 4.11 -1.44
N TRP A 11 -8.75 3.30 -0.58
CA TRP A 11 -8.30 3.73 0.73
C TRP A 11 -7.31 4.92 0.65
N LEU A 12 -6.38 4.91 -0.32
CA LEU A 12 -5.46 6.03 -0.56
C LEU A 12 -6.23 7.31 -0.92
N LEU A 13 -7.23 7.21 -1.82
CA LEU A 13 -8.07 8.35 -2.20
C LEU A 13 -8.87 8.90 -1.02
N ASP A 14 -9.47 8.04 -0.19
CA ASP A 14 -10.22 8.44 1.01
C ASP A 14 -9.34 9.18 2.03
N LYS A 15 -8.02 8.91 2.03
CA LYS A 15 -7.03 9.57 2.88
C LYS A 15 -6.38 10.80 2.23
N GLY A 16 -6.70 11.12 0.98
CA GLY A 16 -6.02 12.17 0.23
C GLY A 16 -4.54 11.86 -0.04
N LEU A 17 -4.17 10.58 -0.07
CA LEU A 17 -2.80 10.11 -0.28
C LEU A 17 -2.61 9.56 -1.70
N THR A 18 -1.39 9.65 -2.21
CA THR A 18 -0.97 9.01 -3.46
C THR A 18 0.07 7.93 -3.21
N GLN A 19 0.28 7.02 -4.15
CA GLN A 19 1.39 6.05 -4.07
C GLN A 19 2.76 6.74 -4.03
N LYS A 20 2.86 7.96 -4.59
CA LYS A 20 4.07 8.78 -4.49
C LYS A 20 4.31 9.25 -3.05
N ASN A 21 3.28 9.73 -2.34
CA ASN A 21 3.42 10.11 -0.93
C ASN A 21 3.92 8.92 -0.08
N ILE A 22 3.38 7.73 -0.33
CA ILE A 22 3.85 6.51 0.35
C ILE A 22 5.30 6.19 0.01
N ALA A 23 5.70 6.34 -1.26
CA ALA A 23 7.06 6.08 -1.71
C ALA A 23 8.07 7.05 -1.07
N ASP A 24 7.73 8.34 -1.05
CA ASP A 24 8.52 9.41 -0.46
C ASP A 24 8.71 9.16 1.05
N ASP A 25 7.63 8.84 1.77
CA ASP A 25 7.66 8.54 3.21
C ASP A 25 8.44 7.27 3.55
N ALA A 26 8.35 6.24 2.70
CA ALA A 26 9.03 4.96 2.91
C ALA A 26 10.50 4.98 2.45
N GLY A 27 10.93 6.04 1.74
CA GLY A 27 12.25 6.11 1.11
C GLY A 27 12.47 4.98 0.10
N VAL A 28 11.46 4.68 -0.73
CA VAL A 28 11.52 3.63 -1.77
C VAL A 28 11.04 4.16 -3.12
N SER A 29 11.23 3.38 -4.18
CA SER A 29 10.70 3.74 -5.50
C SER A 29 9.18 3.58 -5.58
N HIS A 30 8.54 4.40 -6.42
CA HIS A 30 7.12 4.26 -6.74
C HIS A 30 6.78 2.84 -7.25
N THR A 31 7.68 2.22 -8.03
CA THR A 31 7.53 0.84 -8.50
C THR A 31 7.46 -0.16 -7.34
N ALA A 32 8.26 0.01 -6.29
CA ALA A 32 8.21 -0.85 -5.11
C ALA A 32 6.83 -0.76 -4.42
N VAL A 33 6.29 0.45 -4.26
CA VAL A 33 4.93 0.65 -3.72
C VAL A 33 3.89 -0.03 -4.62
N HIS A 34 3.98 0.16 -5.94
CA HIS A 34 3.06 -0.46 -6.89
C HIS A 34 3.07 -2.00 -6.80
N GLN A 35 4.25 -2.62 -6.76
CA GLN A 35 4.41 -4.07 -6.65
C GLN A 35 3.93 -4.59 -5.28
N PHE A 36 4.16 -3.83 -4.20
CA PHE A 36 3.63 -4.13 -2.87
C PHE A 36 2.10 -4.10 -2.84
N CYS A 37 1.47 -3.06 -3.40
CA CYS A 37 0.01 -2.94 -3.48
C CYS A 37 -0.61 -4.07 -4.30
N ARG A 38 0.13 -4.64 -5.26
CA ARG A 38 -0.28 -5.82 -6.03
C ARG A 38 -0.09 -7.15 -5.29
N GLY A 39 0.61 -7.14 -4.15
CA GLY A 39 0.98 -8.35 -3.41
C GLY A 39 2.11 -9.16 -4.05
N ILE A 40 2.90 -8.56 -4.95
CA ILE A 40 3.99 -9.24 -5.66
C ILE A 40 5.28 -9.26 -4.84
N ILE A 41 5.53 -8.19 -4.07
CA ILE A 41 6.68 -8.10 -3.18
C ILE A 41 6.25 -7.79 -1.75
N VAL A 42 7.10 -8.18 -0.80
CA VAL A 42 7.02 -7.74 0.60
C VAL A 42 8.04 -6.63 0.81
N CYS A 43 7.62 -5.53 1.41
CA CYS A 43 8.49 -4.42 1.75
C CYS A 43 8.12 -3.89 3.15
N SER A 44 9.01 -4.07 4.13
CA SER A 44 8.77 -3.66 5.52
C SER A 44 8.54 -2.15 5.64
N ARG A 45 9.35 -1.34 4.96
CA ARG A 45 9.23 0.13 4.98
C ARG A 45 7.88 0.60 4.46
N VAL A 46 7.40 0.03 3.35
CA VAL A 46 6.07 0.36 2.82
C VAL A 46 4.99 -0.09 3.79
N LYS A 47 5.09 -1.30 4.37
CA LYS A 47 4.16 -1.79 5.39
C LYS A 47 4.08 -0.85 6.60
N GLU A 48 5.22 -0.41 7.12
CA GLU A 48 5.32 0.54 8.25
C GLU A 48 4.63 1.87 7.94
N VAL A 49 4.83 2.41 6.72
CA VAL A 49 4.16 3.66 6.30
C VAL A 49 2.64 3.47 6.19
N PHE A 50 2.18 2.38 5.57
CA PHE A 50 0.73 2.09 5.54
C PHE A 50 0.14 1.94 6.96
N GLN A 51 0.86 1.32 7.89
CA GLN A 51 0.45 1.22 9.30
C GLN A 51 0.44 2.58 9.99
N LYS A 52 1.44 3.43 9.76
CA LYS A 52 1.51 4.81 10.26
C LYS A 52 0.29 5.64 9.85
N TYR A 53 -0.22 5.41 8.64
CA TYR A 53 -1.43 6.05 8.12
C TYR A 53 -2.74 5.36 8.54
N ASN A 54 -2.69 4.37 9.45
CA ASN A 54 -3.82 3.58 9.90
C ASN A 54 -4.53 2.80 8.77
N CYS A 55 -3.76 2.27 7.83
CA CYS A 55 -4.32 1.36 6.82
C CYS A 55 -4.70 0.02 7.47
N PRO A 56 -5.92 -0.51 7.20
CA PRO A 56 -6.35 -1.80 7.73
C PRO A 56 -5.38 -2.92 7.36
N LYS A 57 -4.98 -3.72 8.36
CA LYS A 57 -4.03 -4.83 8.17
C LYS A 57 -4.48 -5.82 7.08
N GLU A 58 -5.78 -6.06 6.97
CA GLU A 58 -6.38 -6.94 5.95
C GLU A 58 -6.02 -6.54 4.51
N LEU A 59 -5.93 -5.23 4.23
CA LEU A 59 -5.54 -4.71 2.91
C LEU A 59 -4.05 -4.93 2.61
N ILE A 60 -3.22 -4.93 3.66
CA ILE A 60 -1.76 -4.96 3.57
C ILE A 60 -1.20 -6.39 3.66
N GLU A 61 -1.86 -7.26 4.42
CA GLU A 61 -1.40 -8.62 4.73
C GLU A 61 -2.01 -9.69 3.82
N GLY A 62 -2.97 -9.32 2.97
CA GLY A 62 -3.38 -10.15 1.84
C GLY A 62 -4.00 -11.50 2.22
N ARG A 63 -4.62 -11.62 3.40
CA ARG A 63 -5.62 -12.67 3.65
C ARG A 63 -7.00 -12.11 3.40
N MET A 64 -7.35 -11.96 2.12
CA MET A 64 -8.76 -12.11 1.77
C MET A 64 -8.97 -13.61 1.55
N ALA A 65 -9.84 -14.20 2.36
CA ALA A 65 -10.24 -15.60 2.30
C ALA A 65 -10.56 -16.06 0.87
#